data_AF-A0A8S4GHE1-F1
#
_entry.id   AF-A0A8S4GHE1-F1
#
_cell.length_a   1.000
_cell.length_b   1.000
_cell.length_c   1.000
_cell.angle_alpha   90.00
_cell.angle_beta   90.00
_cell.angle_gamma   90.00
#
_symmetry.space_group_name_H-M   'P 1'
#
loop_
_entity.id
_entity.type
_entity.pdbx_description
1 polymer ?
#
loop_
_entity_poly.entity_id
_entity_poly.type
_entity_poly.pdbx_seq_one_letter_code
_entity_poly.pdbx_strand_id
1 'polypeptide(L)'
;IVKIAIAVAVYCTYGLQFFVCVEIAWNTIKDKFTKRPNLADYIMRTLMVTACVLLAVAVPTIGPFMGVIGAFCFSILGLIAPAFIEIVTYWNIGFGRFNFLVWKNILVTIFGLFALVFGTKDAIASIIQVYSSTKE
;
A
#
# COMPACT_ATOMS: atom_id res chain seq x y z
N ILE A 1 8.98 -1.71 29.14
CA ILE A 1 9.54 -0.48 28.53
C ILE A 1 9.41 -0.53 27.00
N VAL A 2 9.97 -1.52 26.29
CA VAL A 2 9.90 -1.63 24.81
C VAL A 2 8.46 -1.59 24.25
N LYS A 3 7.52 -2.34 24.83
CA LYS A 3 6.12 -2.33 24.39
C LYS A 3 5.45 -0.95 24.50
N ILE A 4 5.78 -0.20 25.55
CA ILE A 4 5.25 1.15 25.78
C ILE A 4 5.84 2.12 24.74
N ALA A 5 7.15 2.02 24.48
CA ALA A 5 7.81 2.84 23.46
C ALA A 5 7.23 2.58 22.06
N ILE A 6 7.01 1.32 21.68
CA ILE A 6 6.38 0.95 20.42
C ILE A 6 4.94 1.48 20.34
N ALA A 7 4.16 1.36 21.42
CA ALA A 7 2.79 1.87 21.46
C ALA A 7 2.73 3.39 21.23
N VAL A 8 3.59 4.15 21.91
CA VAL A 8 3.68 5.61 21.74
C VAL A 8 4.13 5.97 20.32
N ALA A 9 5.12 5.27 19.77
CA ALA A 9 5.61 5.49 18.41
C ALA A 9 4.53 5.22 17.35
N VAL A 10 3.80 4.11 17.46
CA VAL A 10 2.70 3.75 16.54
C VAL A 10 1.54 4.73 16.68
N TYR A 11 1.17 5.12 17.90
CA TYR A 11 0.13 6.12 18.12
C TYR A 11 0.46 7.45 17.45
N CYS A 12 1.70 7.92 17.59
CA CYS A 12 2.18 9.15 16.94
C CYS A 12 2.18 9.01 15.40
N THR A 13 2.67 7.88 14.89
CA THR A 13 2.82 7.65 13.44
C THR A 13 1.47 7.45 12.74
N TYR A 14 0.48 6.85 13.41
CA TYR A 14 -0.83 6.60 12.84
C TYR A 14 -1.54 7.89 12.40
N GLY A 15 -1.46 8.95 13.21
CA GLY A 15 -2.05 10.25 12.87
C GLY A 15 -1.46 10.85 11.59
N LEU A 16 -0.15 10.73 11.40
CA LEU A 16 0.55 11.23 10.21
C LEU A 16 0.15 10.45 8.94
N GLN A 17 0.07 9.13 9.03
CA GLN A 17 -0.32 8.28 7.90
C GLN A 17 -1.80 8.50 7.52
N PHE A 18 -2.68 8.60 8.52
CA PHE A 18 -4.11 8.82 8.30
C PHE A 18 -4.39 10.17 7.64
N PHE A 19 -3.61 11.21 7.96
CA PHE A 19 -3.73 12.53 7.32
C PHE A 19 -3.54 12.45 5.80
N VAL A 20 -2.50 11.74 5.33
CA VAL A 20 -2.23 11.56 3.90
C VAL A 20 -3.38 10.83 3.20
N CYS A 21 -3.92 9.78 3.83
CA CYS A 21 -5.06 9.04 3.28
C CYS A 21 -6.31 9.93 3.14
N VAL A 22 -6.63 10.72 4.17
CA VAL A 22 -7.78 11.63 4.16
C VAL A 22 -7.61 12.72 3.11
N GLU A 23 -6.41 13.29 2.97
CA GLU A 23 -6.16 14.33 1.98
C GLU A 23 -6.32 13.81 0.54
N ILE A 24 -5.74 12.65 0.23
CA ILE A 24 -5.83 12.02 -1.11
C ILE A 24 -7.29 11.71 -1.45
N ALA A 25 -8.02 11.09 -0.52
CA ALA A 25 -9.42 10.73 -0.78
C ALA A 25 -10.34 11.95 -0.85
N TRP A 26 -10.06 13.01 -0.07
CA TRP A 26 -10.82 14.26 -0.17
C TRP A 26 -10.60 14.92 -1.53
N ASN A 27 -9.36 15.00 -2.01
CA ASN A 27 -9.05 15.54 -3.33
C ASN A 27 -9.74 14.74 -4.46
N THR A 28 -9.93 13.43 -4.29
CA THR A 28 -10.64 12.58 -5.27
C THR A 28 -12.16 12.84 -5.29
N ILE A 29 -12.76 13.17 -4.14
CA ILE A 29 -14.21 13.31 -4.00
C ILE A 29 -14.68 14.77 -4.18
N LYS A 30 -13.83 15.74 -3.85
CA LYS A 30 -14.13 17.17 -3.90
C LYS A 30 -14.64 17.62 -5.27
N ASP A 31 -14.09 17.08 -6.35
CA ASP A 31 -14.49 17.41 -7.73
C ASP A 31 -15.86 16.84 -8.11
N LYS A 32 -16.31 15.76 -7.45
CA LYS A 32 -17.62 15.14 -7.71
C LYS A 32 -18.75 15.68 -6.82
N PHE A 33 -18.43 16.26 -5.65
CA PHE A 33 -19.42 16.67 -4.66
C PHE A 33 -19.33 18.17 -4.30
N THR A 34 -19.64 19.05 -5.26
CA THR A 34 -19.66 20.52 -5.05
C THR A 34 -20.87 21.04 -4.26
N LYS A 35 -21.99 20.30 -4.20
CA LYS A 35 -23.25 20.82 -3.62
C LYS A 35 -23.30 20.87 -2.08
N ARG A 36 -22.54 20.02 -1.37
CA ARG A 36 -22.55 19.91 0.11
C ARG A 36 -21.17 19.44 0.64
N PRO A 37 -20.09 20.24 0.50
CA PRO A 37 -18.73 19.80 0.82
C PRO A 37 -18.58 19.37 2.29
N ASN A 38 -19.15 20.13 3.23
CA ASN A 38 -19.00 19.81 4.66
C ASN A 38 -19.60 18.44 5.04
N LEU A 39 -20.77 18.10 4.50
CA LEU A 39 -21.41 16.81 4.78
C LEU A 39 -20.60 15.64 4.19
N ALA A 40 -20.07 15.84 2.97
CA ALA A 40 -19.23 14.83 2.31
C ALA A 40 -17.91 14.59 3.07
N ASP A 41 -17.27 15.64 3.60
CA ASP A 41 -16.04 15.51 4.40
C ASP A 41 -16.29 14.71 5.68
N TYR A 42 -17.36 15.04 6.42
CA TYR A 42 -17.72 14.29 7.63
C TYR A 42 -17.99 12.81 7.34
N ILE A 43 -18.81 12.51 6.32
CA ILE A 43 -19.15 11.13 5.95
C ILE A 43 -17.89 10.35 5.54
N MET A 44 -17.03 10.96 4.72
CA MET A 44 -15.81 10.33 4.25
C MET A 44 -14.86 10.00 5.41
N ARG A 45 -14.66 10.95 6.33
CA ARG A 45 -13.85 10.73 7.54
C ARG A 45 -14.41 9.60 8.39
N THR A 46 -15.72 9.59 8.64
CA THR A 46 -16.37 8.52 9.41
C THR A 46 -16.18 7.17 8.72
N LEU A 47 -16.42 7.07 7.41
CA LEU A 47 -16.23 5.83 6.65
C LEU A 47 -14.79 5.30 6.73
N MET A 48 -13.80 6.18 6.59
CA MET A 48 -12.39 5.77 6.66
C MET A 48 -12.02 5.22 8.04
N VAL A 49 -12.41 5.91 9.12
CA VAL A 49 -12.14 5.42 10.49
C VAL A 49 -12.88 4.12 10.75
N THR A 50 -14.16 4.01 10.35
CA THR A 50 -14.94 2.78 10.52
C THR A 50 -14.30 1.62 9.75
N ALA A 51 -13.80 1.84 8.53
CA ALA A 51 -13.09 0.82 7.77
C ALA A 51 -11.83 0.34 8.50
N CYS A 52 -11.04 1.24 9.09
CA CYS A 52 -9.88 0.87 9.91
C CYS A 52 -10.26 -0.01 11.11
N VAL A 53 -11.35 0.34 11.81
CA VAL A 53 -11.85 -0.45 12.96
C VAL A 53 -12.35 -1.83 12.51
N LEU A 54 -13.08 -1.89 11.39
CA LEU A 54 -13.56 -3.17 10.83
C LEU A 54 -12.39 -4.08 10.43
N LEU A 55 -11.35 -3.53 9.81
CA LEU A 55 -10.14 -4.28 9.46
C LEU A 55 -9.41 -4.80 10.72
N ALA A 56 -9.34 -3.99 11.78
CA ALA A 56 -8.73 -4.41 13.04
C ALA A 56 -9.49 -5.58 13.70
N VAL A 57 -10.82 -5.63 13.56
CA VAL A 57 -11.64 -6.74 14.06
C VAL A 57 -11.52 -7.98 13.16
N ALA A 58 -11.47 -7.79 11.84
CA ALA A 58 -11.39 -8.88 10.88
C ALA A 58 -10.04 -9.62 10.89
N VAL A 59 -8.94 -8.92 11.22
CA VAL A 59 -7.58 -9.46 11.19
C VAL A 59 -6.98 -9.49 12.61
N PRO A 60 -7.19 -10.58 13.37
CA PRO A 60 -6.62 -10.73 14.71
C PRO A 60 -5.10 -10.97 14.70
N THR A 61 -4.54 -11.49 13.59
CA THR A 61 -3.12 -11.78 13.42
C THR A 61 -2.49 -10.92 12.31
N ILE A 62 -1.76 -9.88 12.70
CA ILE A 62 -1.21 -8.87 11.78
C ILE A 62 -0.01 -9.40 10.97
N GLY A 63 0.72 -10.39 11.50
CA GLY A 63 1.97 -10.89 10.92
C GLY A 63 1.85 -11.34 9.46
N PRO A 64 1.00 -12.33 9.15
CA PRO A 64 0.83 -12.81 7.77
C PRO A 64 0.31 -11.73 6.81
N PHE A 65 -0.56 -10.83 7.29
CA PHE A 65 -1.11 -9.74 6.48
C PHE A 65 -0.10 -8.65 6.14
N MET A 66 0.82 -8.33 7.06
CA MET A 66 1.93 -7.40 6.77
C MET A 66 2.81 -7.92 5.63
N GLY A 67 3.02 -9.24 5.55
CA GLY A 67 3.76 -9.87 4.45
C GLY A 67 3.06 -9.68 3.10
N VAL A 68 1.75 -9.93 3.03
CA VAL A 68 0.97 -9.75 1.79
C VAL A 68 0.97 -8.29 1.35
N ILE A 69 0.62 -7.37 2.27
CA ILE A 69 0.51 -5.95 1.96
C ILE A 69 1.89 -5.39 1.54
N GLY A 70 2.96 -5.82 2.21
CA GLY A 70 4.33 -5.46 1.84
C GLY A 70 4.68 -5.97 0.44
N ALA A 71 4.54 -7.27 0.18
CA ALA A 71 4.87 -7.87 -1.12
C ALA A 71 4.04 -7.27 -2.27
N PHE A 72 2.76 -6.98 -2.02
CA PHE A 72 1.85 -6.44 -3.02
C PHE A 72 2.09 -4.93 -3.26
N CYS A 73 1.94 -4.11 -2.23
CA CYS A 73 2.01 -2.66 -2.35
C CYS A 73 3.42 -2.18 -2.69
N PHE A 74 4.47 -2.74 -2.08
CA PHE A 74 5.84 -2.32 -2.36
C PHE A 74 6.27 -2.68 -3.79
N SER A 75 5.89 -3.86 -4.29
CA SER A 75 6.20 -4.23 -5.66
C SER A 75 5.51 -3.31 -6.67
N ILE A 76 4.25 -2.96 -6.43
CA ILE A 76 3.48 -2.11 -7.35
C ILE A 76 3.92 -0.65 -7.25
N LEU A 77 3.89 -0.05 -6.05
CA LEU A 77 4.17 1.39 -5.87
C LEU A 77 5.67 1.67 -5.80
N GLY A 78 6.46 0.78 -5.21
CA GLY A 78 7.90 1.00 -4.97
C GLY A 78 8.80 0.59 -6.15
N LEU A 79 8.45 -0.45 -6.90
CA LEU A 79 9.29 -0.96 -8.01
C LEU A 79 8.66 -0.69 -9.38
N ILE A 80 7.41 -1.10 -9.59
CA ILE A 80 6.77 -1.05 -10.91
C ILE A 80 6.37 0.38 -11.30
N ALA A 81 5.76 1.16 -10.40
CA ALA A 81 5.35 2.54 -10.68
C ALA A 81 6.50 3.47 -11.13
N PRO A 82 7.66 3.54 -10.44
CA PRO A 82 8.76 4.38 -10.91
C PRO A 82 9.35 3.88 -12.23
N ALA A 83 9.46 2.56 -12.44
CA ALA A 83 9.91 1.99 -13.72
C ALA A 83 8.94 2.36 -14.86
N PHE A 84 7.63 2.34 -14.61
CA PHE A 84 6.61 2.75 -15.58
C PHE A 84 6.69 4.24 -15.90
N ILE A 85 6.81 5.10 -14.88
CA ILE A 85 6.98 6.55 -15.07
C ILE A 85 8.24 6.86 -15.89
N GLU A 86 9.35 6.15 -15.63
CA GLU A 86 10.60 6.30 -16.38
C GLU A 86 10.41 5.89 -17.85
N ILE A 87 9.70 4.79 -18.15
CA ILE A 87 9.41 4.37 -19.53
C ILE A 87 8.56 5.41 -20.28
N VAL A 88 7.49 5.90 -19.65
CA VAL A 88 6.58 6.88 -20.27
C VAL A 88 7.30 8.21 -20.52
N THR A 89 8.13 8.66 -19.58
CA THR A 89 8.85 9.94 -19.68
C THR A 89 9.91 9.91 -20.79
N TYR A 90 10.66 8.82 -20.92
CA TYR A 90 11.72 8.71 -21.93
C TYR A 90 11.25 8.21 -23.30
N TRP A 91 9.94 7.99 -23.49
CA TRP A 91 9.37 7.52 -24.75
C TRP A 91 9.58 8.50 -25.92
N ASN A 92 9.57 9.82 -25.64
CA ASN A 92 9.66 10.86 -26.67
C ASN A 92 11.08 11.44 -26.86
N ILE A 93 11.93 11.33 -25.83
CA ILE A 93 13.23 12.03 -25.73
C ILE A 93 14.39 11.16 -26.28
N GLY A 94 14.15 9.85 -26.40
CA GLY A 94 15.13 8.85 -26.81
C GLY A 94 15.78 8.17 -25.61
N PHE A 95 15.70 6.84 -25.57
CA PHE A 95 16.41 6.03 -24.57
C PHE A 95 17.91 6.26 -24.78
N GLY A 96 18.58 6.90 -23.81
CA GLY A 96 19.97 7.34 -23.94
C GLY A 96 20.98 6.26 -24.38
N ARG A 97 22.25 6.67 -24.51
CA ARG A 97 23.37 5.87 -25.05
C ARG A 97 23.27 4.39 -24.63
N PHE A 98 23.15 3.49 -25.62
CA PHE A 98 23.13 2.03 -25.50
C PHE A 98 21.85 1.32 -24.96
N ASN A 99 20.68 1.97 -24.86
CA ASN A 99 19.46 1.35 -24.29
C ASN A 99 19.61 0.80 -22.85
N PHE A 100 20.67 1.20 -22.14
CA PHE A 100 20.96 0.75 -20.77
C PHE A 100 19.81 1.06 -19.80
N LEU A 101 19.13 2.19 -20.02
CA LEU A 101 17.97 2.61 -19.25
C LEU A 101 16.79 1.63 -19.39
N VAL A 102 16.55 1.12 -20.61
CA VAL A 102 15.49 0.14 -20.88
C VAL A 102 15.81 -1.18 -20.18
N TRP A 103 17.07 -1.62 -20.26
CA TRP A 103 17.51 -2.86 -19.64
C TRP A 103 17.41 -2.80 -18.10
N LYS A 104 17.78 -1.66 -17.49
CA LYS A 104 17.57 -1.40 -16.06
C LYS A 104 16.08 -1.49 -15.68
N ASN A 105 15.20 -0.86 -16.45
CA ASN A 105 13.76 -0.85 -16.15
C ASN A 105 13.12 -2.22 -16.32
N ILE A 106 13.55 -3.00 -17.31
CA ILE A 106 13.14 -4.40 -17.48
C ILE A 106 13.58 -5.23 -16.26
N LEU A 107 14.84 -5.09 -15.83
CA LEU A 107 15.35 -5.82 -14.67
C LEU A 107 14.57 -5.46 -13.40
N VAL A 108 14.32 -4.18 -13.14
CA VAL A 108 13.54 -3.72 -11.98
C VAL A 108 12.09 -4.25 -12.03
N THR A 109 11.47 -4.26 -13.21
CA THR A 109 10.10 -4.78 -13.39
C THR A 109 10.05 -6.30 -13.15
N ILE A 110 11.05 -7.04 -13.65
CA ILE A 110 11.18 -8.48 -13.41
C ILE A 110 11.34 -8.75 -11.92
N PHE A 111 12.25 -8.04 -11.23
CA PHE A 111 12.40 -8.16 -9.77
C PHE A 111 11.11 -7.83 -9.02
N GLY A 112 10.37 -6.79 -9.44
CA GLY A 112 9.07 -6.45 -8.89
C GLY A 112 8.03 -7.57 -9.07
N LEU A 113 7.98 -8.20 -10.24
CA LEU A 113 7.12 -9.36 -10.49
C LEU A 113 7.52 -10.58 -9.67
N PHE A 114 8.82 -10.87 -9.55
CA PHE A 114 9.33 -11.93 -8.69
C PHE A 114 8.96 -11.68 -7.22
N ALA A 115 9.20 -10.47 -6.71
CA ALA A 115 8.84 -10.09 -5.34
C ALA A 115 7.33 -10.20 -5.09
N LEU A 116 6.50 -9.77 -6.06
CA LEU A 116 5.06 -9.90 -6.00
C LEU A 116 4.61 -11.37 -5.94
N VAL A 117 5.09 -12.21 -6.86
CA VAL A 117 4.67 -13.62 -6.94
C VAL A 117 5.17 -14.39 -5.73
N PHE A 118 6.47 -14.40 -5.47
CA PHE A 118 7.03 -15.17 -4.36
C PHE A 118 6.56 -14.64 -3.00
N GLY A 119 6.55 -13.32 -2.80
CA GLY A 119 6.11 -12.71 -1.54
C GLY A 119 4.63 -12.93 -1.26
N THR A 120 3.76 -12.82 -2.27
CA THR A 120 2.32 -13.09 -2.08
C THR A 120 2.05 -14.58 -1.83
N LYS A 121 2.76 -15.49 -2.51
CA LYS A 121 2.60 -16.94 -2.32
C LYS A 121 3.02 -17.36 -0.91
N ASP A 122 4.17 -16.90 -0.44
CA ASP A 122 4.67 -17.19 0.91
C ASP A 122 3.73 -16.63 1.99
N ALA A 123 3.29 -15.38 1.82
CA ALA A 123 2.40 -14.75 2.79
C ALA A 123 1.00 -15.40 2.82
N ILE A 124 0.44 -15.83 1.68
CA ILE A 124 -0.82 -16.58 1.64
C ILE A 124 -0.66 -17.96 2.30
N ALA A 125 0.45 -18.66 2.06
CA ALA A 125 0.71 -19.95 2.72
C ALA A 125 0.77 -19.79 4.25
N SER A 126 1.43 -18.72 4.72
CA SER A 126 1.46 -18.36 6.15
C SER A 126 0.07 -18.06 6.72
N ILE A 127 -0.78 -17.31 5.99
CA ILE A 127 -2.17 -17.07 6.38
C ILE A 127 -2.91 -18.41 6.52
N ILE A 128 -2.88 -19.27 5.50
CA ILE A 128 -3.59 -20.56 5.53
C ILE A 128 -3.15 -21.41 6.71
N GLN A 129 -1.85 -21.47 6.99
CA GLN A 129 -1.31 -22.19 8.13
C GLN A 129 -1.86 -21.64 9.46
N VAL A 130 -1.76 -20.33 9.70
CA VAL A 130 -2.24 -19.70 10.94
C VAL A 130 -3.74 -19.92 11.18
N TYR A 131 -4.55 -19.80 10.13
CA TYR A 131 -6.01 -19.98 10.24
C TYR A 131 -6.42 -21.46 10.32
N SER A 132 -5.64 -22.38 9.75
CA SER A 132 -5.87 -23.83 9.89
C SER A 132 -5.56 -24.34 11.30
N SER A 133 -4.49 -23.83 11.93
CA SER A 133 -4.09 -24.20 13.29
C SER A 133 -4.96 -23.58 14.38
N THR A 134 -5.77 -22.57 14.06
CA THR A 134 -6.71 -21.94 15.00
C THR A 134 -8.03 -22.71 15.13
N LYS A 135 -8.24 -23.79 14.35
CA LYS A 135 -9.47 -24.59 14.35
C LYS A 135 -9.47 -25.81 15.29
N GLU A 136 -8.44 -26.00 16.12
CA GLU A 136 -8.44 -27.03 17.19
C GLU A 136 -8.64 -26.42 18.57
#